data_AF-A0A4Y6ES77-F1
#
_entry.id   AF-A0A4Y6ES77-F1
#
_cell.length_a   1.000
_cell.length_b   1.000
_cell.length_c   1.000
_cell.angle_alpha   90.00
_cell.angle_beta   90.00
_cell.angle_gamma   90.00
#
_symmetry.space_group_name_H-M   'P 1'
#
loop_
_entity.id
_entity.type
_entity.pdbx_description
1 polymer ?
#
loop_
_entity_poly.entity_id
_entity_poly.type
_entity_poly.pdbx_seq_one_letter_code
_entity_poly.pdbx_strand_id
1 'polypeptide(L)'
;MKISAGSCLIESLPFVYCLLYDKKQLFCDFCLKELSKCYQCSRCKLMFFCSKECQISDWSIHQHECKSFVKLNENIKLKQEFKEDLNRIFLRTLIQVKLKNNEKLTDNYGLKTFDTLIDHYDDLIKDLNRLPQMQKCFHFIKDLMGESFLTSNKLSAKEMISIFGKLIVNTISISNFDLSETIGSGLYLSVSSIDHSCQPNSVVTFNGSKIFVKAIRDFRPDEKPSISYIDILMPKNFRQKYLQKNYYFFCKCERCSSESDFVSIVFLKLQ
;
A
#
# COMPACT_ATOMS: atom_id res chain seq x y z
N MET A 1 6.81 10.53 -31.33
CA MET A 1 5.80 10.88 -30.32
C MET A 1 6.50 10.93 -28.97
N LYS A 2 6.19 11.86 -28.06
CA LYS A 2 6.82 11.96 -26.73
C LYS A 2 5.75 11.86 -25.64
N ILE A 3 6.09 11.31 -24.50
CA ILE A 3 5.25 11.43 -23.29
C ILE A 3 5.59 12.81 -22.71
N SER A 4 4.57 13.65 -22.59
CA SER A 4 4.75 15.04 -22.14
C SER A 4 4.59 15.14 -20.63
N ALA A 5 5.33 16.05 -19.99
CA ALA A 5 5.16 16.38 -18.58
C ALA A 5 3.68 16.64 -18.24
N GLY A 6 3.23 16.14 -17.09
CA GLY A 6 1.84 16.20 -16.64
C GLY A 6 0.92 15.10 -17.19
N SER A 7 1.35 14.31 -18.18
CA SER A 7 0.55 13.21 -18.73
C SER A 7 0.26 12.14 -17.68
N CYS A 8 -1.00 11.70 -17.61
CA CYS A 8 -1.41 10.59 -16.74
C CYS A 8 -1.10 9.26 -17.41
N LEU A 9 -0.23 8.46 -16.79
CA LEU A 9 0.30 7.21 -17.32
C LEU A 9 -0.52 6.01 -16.82
N ILE A 10 -0.85 6.03 -15.53
CA ILE A 10 -1.62 5.00 -14.83
C ILE A 10 -2.66 5.68 -13.96
N GLU A 11 -3.86 5.13 -13.98
CA GLU A 11 -4.94 5.45 -13.06
C GLU A 11 -5.54 4.14 -12.55
N SER A 12 -5.62 3.96 -11.23
CA SER A 12 -6.06 2.67 -10.67
C SER A 12 -6.74 2.82 -9.31
N LEU A 13 -7.63 1.87 -9.01
CA LEU A 13 -8.09 1.62 -7.65
C LEU A 13 -7.14 0.64 -6.94
N PRO A 14 -7.11 0.64 -5.60
CA PRO A 14 -6.30 -0.29 -4.83
C PRO A 14 -6.92 -1.68 -4.88
N PHE A 15 -6.06 -2.70 -4.88
CA PHE A 15 -6.47 -4.07 -4.62
C PHE A 15 -6.88 -4.23 -3.15
N VAL A 16 -6.08 -3.67 -2.24
CA VAL A 16 -6.32 -3.62 -0.79
C VAL A 16 -5.84 -2.28 -0.26
N TYR A 17 -6.53 -1.72 0.72
CA TYR A 17 -6.06 -0.52 1.44
C TYR A 17 -6.71 -0.41 2.82
N CYS A 18 -6.06 0.38 3.68
CA CYS A 18 -6.53 0.77 5.00
C CYS A 18 -6.27 2.27 5.22
N LEU A 19 -7.23 2.94 5.84
CA LEU A 19 -6.98 4.20 6.55
C LEU A 19 -6.12 3.91 7.79
N LEU A 20 -5.13 4.76 8.06
CA LEU A 20 -4.30 4.66 9.27
C LEU A 20 -5.15 4.88 10.54
N TYR A 21 -4.78 4.21 11.62
CA TYR A 21 -5.56 4.23 12.86
C TYR A 21 -5.70 5.63 13.47
N ASP A 22 -4.63 6.42 13.46
CA ASP A 22 -4.58 7.79 13.97
C ASP A 22 -5.40 8.78 13.14
N LYS A 23 -5.79 8.40 11.91
CA LYS A 23 -6.62 9.20 10.99
C LYS A 23 -8.11 8.87 11.07
N LYS A 24 -8.50 7.90 11.90
CA LYS A 24 -9.92 7.59 12.15
C LYS A 24 -10.66 8.80 12.70
N GLN A 25 -11.93 8.96 12.32
CA GLN A 25 -12.78 10.12 12.62
C GLN A 25 -12.41 11.42 11.90
N LEU A 26 -11.25 11.49 11.25
CA LEU A 26 -10.86 12.62 10.39
C LEU A 26 -11.10 12.31 8.92
N PHE A 27 -10.85 11.06 8.50
CA PHE A 27 -11.01 10.60 7.13
C PHE A 27 -11.99 9.43 7.02
N CYS A 28 -12.62 9.31 5.85
CA CYS A 28 -13.51 8.20 5.52
C CYS A 28 -12.70 6.90 5.34
N ASP A 29 -13.07 5.83 6.05
CA ASP A 29 -12.44 4.51 5.95
C ASP A 29 -12.56 3.87 4.54
N PHE A 30 -13.47 4.38 3.70
CA PHE A 30 -13.64 3.94 2.31
C PHE A 30 -12.96 4.87 1.30
N CYS A 31 -13.48 6.08 1.11
CA CYS A 31 -12.96 6.94 0.04
C CYS A 31 -11.68 7.68 0.42
N LEU A 32 -11.20 7.58 1.67
CA LEU A 32 -10.03 8.28 2.20
C LEU A 32 -10.07 9.81 2.05
N LYS A 33 -11.25 10.40 1.86
CA LYS A 33 -11.45 11.85 1.90
C LYS A 33 -11.78 12.31 3.31
N GLU A 34 -11.44 13.55 3.62
CA GLU A 34 -11.79 14.19 4.89
C GLU A 34 -13.30 14.12 5.15
N LEU A 35 -13.65 13.92 6.42
CA LEU A 35 -15.03 13.82 6.87
C LEU A 35 -15.60 15.22 7.10
N SER A 36 -16.46 15.66 6.17
CA SER A 36 -17.37 16.79 6.43
C SER A 36 -18.56 16.37 7.31
N LYS A 37 -18.94 15.08 7.24
CA LYS A 37 -19.92 14.41 8.09
C LYS A 37 -19.35 13.07 8.50
N CYS A 38 -19.63 12.63 9.72
CA CYS A 38 -19.07 11.40 10.27
C CYS A 38 -20.19 10.39 10.57
N TYR A 39 -20.36 9.41 9.67
CA TYR A 39 -21.24 8.26 9.88
C TYR A 39 -20.42 7.10 10.44
N GLN A 40 -20.76 6.65 11.64
CA GLN A 40 -20.07 5.52 12.27
C GLN A 40 -20.83 4.21 12.00
N CYS A 41 -20.10 3.13 11.69
CA CYS A 41 -20.71 1.81 11.61
C CYS A 41 -21.41 1.46 12.92
N SER A 42 -22.72 1.24 12.87
CA SER A 42 -23.56 1.05 14.05
C SER A 42 -23.26 -0.22 14.83
N ARG A 43 -22.63 -1.22 14.19
CA ARG A 43 -22.28 -2.51 14.79
C ARG A 43 -20.92 -2.48 15.49
N CYS A 44 -19.85 -2.23 14.74
CA CYS A 44 -18.49 -2.32 15.32
C CYS A 44 -18.05 -1.04 16.02
N LYS A 45 -18.65 0.12 15.69
CA LYS A 45 -18.26 1.44 16.20
C LYS A 45 -16.81 1.86 15.87
N LEU A 46 -16.13 1.15 14.98
CA LEU A 46 -14.71 1.38 14.63
C LEU A 46 -14.47 1.94 13.23
N MET A 47 -15.50 1.98 12.39
CA MET A 47 -15.43 2.45 11.02
C MET A 47 -16.21 3.74 10.86
N PHE A 48 -15.64 4.71 10.14
CA PHE A 48 -16.20 6.03 9.93
C PHE A 48 -16.28 6.37 8.45
N PHE A 49 -17.40 6.91 8.00
CA PHE A 49 -17.71 7.16 6.60
C PHE A 49 -18.26 8.56 6.39
N CYS A 50 -17.99 9.15 5.22
CA CYS A 50 -18.54 10.46 4.86
C CYS A 50 -20.02 10.39 4.43
N SER A 51 -20.50 9.20 4.04
CA SER A 51 -21.86 8.99 3.56
C SER A 51 -22.32 7.54 3.70
N LYS A 52 -23.64 7.30 3.55
CA LYS A 52 -24.21 5.94 3.52
C LYS A 52 -23.70 5.14 2.32
N GLU A 53 -23.47 5.80 1.19
CA GLU A 53 -22.94 5.18 -0.04
C GLU A 53 -21.52 4.65 0.19
N CYS A 54 -20.67 5.40 0.90
CA CYS A 54 -19.34 4.93 1.27
C CYS A 54 -19.40 3.72 2.22
N GLN A 55 -20.31 3.75 3.20
CA GLN A 55 -20.52 2.61 4.10
C GLN A 55 -20.98 1.35 3.35
N ILE A 56 -21.92 1.48 2.41
CA ILE A 56 -22.40 0.39 1.57
C ILE A 56 -21.28 -0.13 0.66
N SER A 57 -20.46 0.76 0.10
CA SER A 57 -19.38 0.38 -0.81
C SER A 57 -18.26 -0.40 -0.09
N ASP A 58 -17.88 0.02 1.12
CA ASP A 58 -16.91 -0.70 1.95
C ASP A 58 -17.45 -2.04 2.47
N TRP A 59 -18.77 -2.24 2.49
CA TRP A 59 -19.40 -3.46 3.01
C TRP A 59 -18.91 -4.72 2.30
N SER A 60 -18.53 -4.61 1.02
CA SER A 60 -17.91 -5.70 0.25
C SER A 60 -16.74 -6.36 0.98
N ILE A 61 -15.97 -5.59 1.77
CA ILE A 61 -14.84 -6.07 2.58
C ILE A 61 -15.15 -5.99 4.07
N HIS A 62 -15.68 -4.86 4.55
CA HIS A 62 -15.92 -4.64 5.97
C HIS A 62 -16.85 -5.69 6.60
N GLN A 63 -17.80 -6.27 5.85
CA GLN A 63 -18.67 -7.33 6.37
C GLN A 63 -17.89 -8.52 6.96
N HIS A 64 -16.71 -8.81 6.41
CA HIS A 64 -15.84 -9.91 6.83
C HIS A 64 -15.08 -9.58 8.13
N GLU A 65 -14.98 -8.31 8.50
CA GLU A 65 -14.22 -7.83 9.67
C GLU A 65 -15.15 -7.36 10.80
N CYS A 66 -16.32 -6.81 10.43
CA CYS A 66 -17.19 -6.04 11.30
C CYS A 66 -17.62 -6.80 12.56
N LYS A 67 -17.92 -8.10 12.44
CA LYS A 67 -18.32 -8.93 13.58
C LYS A 67 -17.18 -9.06 14.59
N SER A 68 -15.96 -9.30 14.11
CA SER A 68 -14.78 -9.50 14.94
C SER A 68 -14.35 -8.22 15.62
N PHE A 69 -14.51 -7.07 14.96
CA PHE A 69 -14.20 -5.75 15.52
C PHE A 69 -15.00 -5.40 16.78
N VAL A 70 -16.17 -6.01 17.02
CA VAL A 70 -16.92 -5.83 18.28
C VAL A 70 -16.07 -6.27 19.48
N LYS A 71 -15.27 -7.34 19.34
CA LYS A 71 -14.39 -7.86 20.40
C LYS A 71 -13.34 -6.85 20.86
N LEU A 72 -12.96 -5.90 20.00
CA LEU A 72 -11.98 -4.85 20.31
C LEU A 72 -12.51 -3.87 21.38
N ASN A 73 -13.83 -3.81 21.58
CA ASN A 73 -14.41 -2.98 22.64
C ASN A 73 -14.25 -3.60 24.03
N GLU A 74 -14.08 -4.93 24.11
CA GLU A 74 -14.03 -5.69 25.37
C GLU A 74 -12.60 -6.16 25.70
N ASN A 75 -11.68 -6.15 24.73
CA ASN A 75 -10.32 -6.63 24.90
C ASN A 75 -9.28 -5.52 24.63
N ILE A 76 -8.72 -4.97 25.72
CA ILE A 76 -7.73 -3.88 25.68
C ILE A 76 -6.47 -4.29 24.90
N LYS A 77 -5.98 -5.52 25.09
CA LYS A 77 -4.79 -6.03 24.40
C LYS A 77 -5.01 -6.04 22.88
N LEU A 78 -6.11 -6.64 22.44
CA LEU A 78 -6.45 -6.66 21.01
C LEU A 78 -6.69 -5.26 20.45
N LYS A 79 -7.31 -4.38 21.23
CA LYS A 79 -7.51 -2.98 20.82
C LYS A 79 -6.18 -2.26 20.60
N GLN A 80 -5.17 -2.53 21.43
CA GLN A 80 -3.84 -1.95 21.29
C GLN A 80 -3.13 -2.51 20.05
N GLU A 81 -3.18 -3.83 19.85
CA GLU A 81 -2.61 -4.47 18.65
C GLU A 81 -3.32 -4.02 17.36
N PHE A 82 -4.61 -3.73 17.39
CA PHE A 82 -5.35 -3.20 16.24
C PHE A 82 -4.90 -1.79 15.81
N LYS A 83 -4.22 -1.04 16.68
CA LYS A 83 -3.63 0.26 16.31
C LYS A 83 -2.44 0.13 15.38
N GLU A 84 -1.83 -1.06 15.31
CA GLU A 84 -0.76 -1.35 14.37
C GLU A 84 -1.36 -1.57 12.97
N ASP A 85 -1.24 -0.59 12.08
CA ASP A 85 -1.91 -0.61 10.76
C ASP A 85 -1.59 -1.84 9.91
N LEU A 86 -0.37 -2.39 10.07
CA LEU A 86 0.05 -3.61 9.40
C LEU A 86 -0.89 -4.79 9.71
N ASN A 87 -1.38 -4.90 10.95
CA ASN A 87 -2.29 -5.96 11.35
C ASN A 87 -3.59 -5.93 10.54
N ARG A 88 -4.16 -4.73 10.36
CA ARG A 88 -5.42 -4.54 9.64
C ARG A 88 -5.25 -4.72 8.14
N ILE A 89 -4.21 -4.15 7.53
CA ILE A 89 -4.00 -4.32 6.08
C ILE A 89 -3.61 -5.77 5.73
N PHE A 90 -2.90 -6.49 6.61
CA PHE A 90 -2.65 -7.91 6.42
C PHE A 90 -3.93 -8.74 6.50
N LEU A 91 -4.81 -8.45 7.48
CA LEU A 91 -6.14 -9.06 7.54
C LEU A 91 -6.95 -8.82 6.25
N ARG A 92 -7.04 -7.56 5.79
CA ARG A 92 -7.72 -7.22 4.52
C ARG A 92 -7.11 -7.94 3.34
N THR A 93 -5.79 -8.12 3.31
CA THR A 93 -5.10 -8.85 2.24
C THR A 93 -5.51 -10.31 2.20
N LEU A 94 -5.56 -11.00 3.35
CA LEU A 94 -6.02 -12.38 3.41
C LEU A 94 -7.48 -12.52 2.95
N ILE A 95 -8.35 -11.58 3.34
CA ILE A 95 -9.75 -11.54 2.90
C ILE A 95 -9.82 -11.32 1.38
N GLN A 96 -9.09 -10.33 0.86
CA GLN A 96 -9.12 -9.97 -0.56
C GLN A 96 -8.60 -11.09 -1.45
N VAL A 97 -7.47 -11.71 -1.09
CA VAL A 97 -6.90 -12.85 -1.82
C VAL A 97 -7.94 -13.97 -1.91
N LYS A 98 -8.67 -14.26 -0.84
CA LYS A 98 -9.74 -15.26 -0.87
C LYS A 98 -10.90 -14.88 -1.80
N LEU A 99 -11.32 -13.62 -1.78
CA LEU A 99 -12.45 -13.15 -2.58
C LEU A 99 -12.12 -12.96 -4.07
N LYS A 100 -10.86 -12.62 -4.36
CA LYS A 100 -10.44 -12.08 -5.65
C LYS A 100 -9.14 -12.69 -6.19
N ASN A 101 -8.78 -13.91 -5.79
CA ASN A 101 -7.49 -14.53 -6.17
C ASN A 101 -7.18 -14.48 -7.68
N ASN A 102 -8.23 -14.56 -8.51
CA ASN A 102 -8.12 -14.58 -9.97
C ASN A 102 -8.42 -13.22 -10.64
N GLU A 103 -8.48 -12.12 -9.86
CA GLU A 103 -8.70 -10.79 -10.42
C GLU A 103 -7.51 -10.40 -11.29
N LYS A 104 -7.84 -10.07 -12.55
CA LYS A 104 -6.90 -9.67 -13.58
C LYS A 104 -7.13 -8.20 -13.86
N LEU A 105 -6.12 -7.38 -13.65
CA LEU A 105 -6.15 -5.97 -13.97
C LEU A 105 -5.24 -5.73 -15.17
N THR A 106 -5.76 -5.15 -16.25
CA THR A 106 -4.95 -4.76 -17.40
C THR A 106 -4.86 -3.25 -17.43
N ASP A 107 -3.63 -2.74 -17.47
CA ASP A 107 -3.34 -1.32 -17.69
C ASP A 107 -2.49 -1.12 -18.96
N ASN A 108 -2.06 0.12 -19.20
CA ASN A 108 -1.21 0.48 -20.34
C ASN A 108 0.15 -0.26 -20.34
N TYR A 109 0.52 -0.90 -19.24
CA TYR A 109 1.76 -1.62 -19.01
C TYR A 109 1.53 -3.12 -18.78
N GLY A 110 0.36 -3.63 -19.20
CA GLY A 110 0.06 -5.05 -19.32
C GLY A 110 -0.84 -5.61 -18.22
N LEU A 111 -0.92 -6.94 -18.20
CA LEU A 111 -1.72 -7.69 -17.24
C LEU A 111 -1.01 -7.77 -15.88
N LYS A 112 -1.74 -7.44 -14.82
CA LYS A 112 -1.31 -7.46 -13.43
C LYS A 112 -2.23 -8.39 -12.63
N THR A 113 -1.62 -9.24 -11.81
CA THR A 113 -2.34 -10.06 -10.83
C THR A 113 -1.59 -10.06 -9.51
N PHE A 114 -2.31 -10.34 -8.41
CA PHE A 114 -1.69 -10.47 -7.10
C PHE A 114 -0.59 -11.55 -7.09
N ASP A 115 -0.78 -12.63 -7.83
CA ASP A 115 0.19 -13.73 -7.89
C ASP A 115 1.53 -13.35 -8.51
N THR A 116 1.53 -12.39 -9.44
CA THR A 116 2.74 -11.91 -10.13
C THR A 116 3.56 -10.91 -9.33
N LEU A 117 3.07 -10.45 -8.17
CA LEU A 117 3.82 -9.53 -7.31
C LEU A 117 5.08 -10.19 -6.76
N ILE A 118 6.16 -9.41 -6.70
CA ILE A 118 7.43 -9.84 -6.09
C ILE A 118 7.21 -9.97 -4.58
N ASP A 119 7.54 -11.13 -4.03
CA ASP A 119 7.34 -11.44 -2.61
C ASP A 119 8.61 -11.41 -1.76
N HIS A 120 9.79 -11.50 -2.39
CA HIS A 120 11.08 -11.65 -1.71
C HIS A 120 11.08 -12.77 -0.65
N TYR A 121 10.46 -13.90 -0.96
CA TYR A 121 10.34 -15.03 -0.03
C TYR A 121 11.69 -15.45 0.58
N ASP A 122 12.72 -15.64 -0.24
CA ASP A 122 14.03 -16.13 0.19
C ASP A 122 14.80 -15.15 1.09
N ASP A 123 14.54 -13.85 0.94
CA ASP A 123 15.07 -12.80 1.80
C ASP A 123 14.27 -12.74 3.11
N LEU A 124 12.94 -12.80 3.01
CA LEU A 124 12.01 -12.68 4.15
C LEU A 124 12.19 -13.79 5.17
N ILE A 125 12.42 -15.04 4.75
CA ILE A 125 12.65 -16.16 5.69
C ILE A 125 13.96 -16.03 6.48
N LYS A 126 14.89 -15.18 6.03
CA LYS A 126 16.17 -14.89 6.70
C LYS A 126 16.12 -13.57 7.48
N ASP A 127 15.05 -12.80 7.34
CA ASP A 127 14.89 -11.49 7.95
C ASP A 127 14.47 -11.59 9.42
N LEU A 128 15.41 -11.30 10.31
CA LEU A 128 15.25 -11.37 11.76
C LEU A 128 14.23 -10.37 12.33
N ASN A 129 13.77 -9.39 11.54
CA ASN A 129 12.78 -8.41 11.98
C ASN A 129 11.39 -8.69 11.40
N ARG A 130 11.33 -8.98 10.09
CA ARG A 130 10.06 -9.13 9.38
C ARG A 130 9.37 -10.45 9.64
N LEU A 131 10.11 -11.56 9.83
CA LEU A 131 9.49 -12.84 10.13
C LEU A 131 8.78 -12.82 11.52
N PRO A 132 9.40 -12.30 12.60
CA PRO A 132 8.68 -12.09 13.87
C PRO A 132 7.51 -11.10 13.75
N GLN A 133 7.62 -10.07 12.92
CA GLN A 133 6.52 -9.14 12.67
C GLN A 133 5.32 -9.84 12.02
N MET A 134 5.55 -10.67 10.99
CA MET A 134 4.51 -11.51 10.38
C MET A 134 3.85 -12.42 11.41
N GLN A 135 4.64 -13.06 12.27
CA GLN A 135 4.12 -13.92 13.34
C GLN A 135 3.20 -13.13 14.27
N LYS A 136 3.57 -11.90 14.67
CA LYS A 136 2.69 -11.04 15.49
C LYS A 136 1.38 -10.75 14.77
N CYS A 137 1.42 -10.40 13.48
CA CYS A 137 0.20 -10.17 12.70
C CYS A 137 -0.67 -11.42 12.61
N PHE A 138 -0.06 -12.60 12.44
CA PHE A 138 -0.78 -13.87 12.43
C PHE A 138 -1.47 -14.18 13.76
N HIS A 139 -0.78 -14.00 14.89
CA HIS A 139 -1.37 -14.20 16.22
C HIS A 139 -2.52 -13.23 16.46
N PHE A 140 -2.34 -11.95 16.12
CA PHE A 140 -3.40 -10.96 16.20
C PHE A 140 -4.64 -11.38 15.39
N ILE A 141 -4.44 -11.80 14.14
CA ILE A 141 -5.54 -12.27 13.28
C ILE A 141 -6.20 -13.52 13.86
N LYS A 142 -5.42 -14.48 14.40
CA LYS A 142 -5.95 -15.67 15.06
C LYS A 142 -6.84 -15.30 16.25
N ASP A 143 -6.38 -14.40 17.12
CA ASP A 143 -7.13 -13.98 18.30
C ASP A 143 -8.40 -13.18 17.92
N LEU A 144 -8.31 -12.32 16.91
CA LEU A 144 -9.42 -11.49 16.44
C LEU A 144 -10.47 -12.31 15.67
N MET A 145 -10.04 -13.06 14.67
CA MET A 145 -10.90 -13.75 13.69
C MET A 145 -11.24 -15.19 14.08
N GLY A 146 -10.42 -15.83 14.93
CA GLY A 146 -10.53 -17.23 15.30
C GLY A 146 -9.76 -18.17 14.36
N GLU A 147 -9.46 -19.37 14.85
CA GLU A 147 -8.67 -20.37 14.12
C GLU A 147 -9.37 -20.87 12.84
N SER A 148 -10.71 -20.93 12.85
CA SER A 148 -11.50 -21.32 11.68
C SER A 148 -11.32 -20.39 10.49
N PHE A 149 -11.06 -19.09 10.71
CA PHE A 149 -10.78 -18.16 9.62
C PHE A 149 -9.49 -18.58 8.87
N LEU A 150 -8.44 -18.88 9.62
CA LEU A 150 -7.14 -19.27 9.07
C LEU A 150 -7.19 -20.63 8.38
N THR A 151 -7.83 -21.64 8.99
CA THR A 151 -7.98 -22.97 8.37
C THR A 151 -8.90 -22.95 7.15
N SER A 152 -9.94 -22.11 7.15
CA SER A 152 -10.84 -21.96 5.99
C SER A 152 -10.16 -21.39 4.75
N ASN A 153 -9.00 -20.74 4.91
CA ASN A 153 -8.23 -20.21 3.78
C ASN A 153 -7.37 -21.28 3.12
N LYS A 154 -7.17 -22.46 3.75
CA LYS A 154 -6.35 -23.57 3.23
C LYS A 154 -4.94 -23.15 2.77
N LEU A 155 -4.42 -22.05 3.30
CA LEU A 155 -3.09 -21.53 2.94
C LEU A 155 -2.02 -22.31 3.67
N SER A 156 -1.02 -22.78 2.92
CA SER A 156 0.23 -23.29 3.47
C SER A 156 1.04 -22.18 4.13
N ALA A 157 1.98 -22.56 5.02
CA ALA A 157 2.91 -21.60 5.62
C ALA A 157 3.71 -20.83 4.56
N LYS A 158 4.09 -21.50 3.46
CA LYS A 158 4.81 -20.89 2.33
C LYS A 158 3.97 -19.80 1.65
N GLU A 159 2.70 -20.08 1.36
CA GLU A 159 1.79 -19.11 0.74
C GLU A 159 1.55 -17.91 1.66
N MET A 160 1.44 -18.14 2.97
CA MET A 160 1.26 -17.06 3.94
C MET A 160 2.45 -16.10 4.00
N ILE A 161 3.68 -16.66 4.00
CA ILE A 161 4.92 -15.87 3.93
C ILE A 161 4.98 -15.11 2.60
N SER A 162 4.63 -15.75 1.49
CA SER A 162 4.59 -15.10 0.17
C SER A 162 3.57 -13.94 0.14
N ILE A 163 2.35 -14.13 0.67
CA ILE A 163 1.34 -13.06 0.76
C ILE A 163 1.85 -11.90 1.62
N PHE A 164 2.47 -12.19 2.77
CA PHE A 164 3.05 -11.15 3.63
C PHE A 164 4.19 -10.42 2.92
N GLY A 165 5.07 -11.14 2.22
CA GLY A 165 6.14 -10.58 1.39
C GLY A 165 5.63 -9.65 0.30
N LYS A 166 4.60 -10.08 -0.46
CA LYS A 166 3.92 -9.25 -1.45
C LYS A 166 3.36 -7.98 -0.82
N LEU A 167 2.70 -8.10 0.32
CA LEU A 167 2.16 -6.95 1.04
C LEU A 167 3.26 -5.96 1.43
N ILE A 168 4.29 -6.38 2.14
CA ILE A 168 5.31 -5.47 2.70
C ILE A 168 6.17 -4.79 1.64
N VAL A 169 6.45 -5.46 0.51
CA VAL A 169 7.31 -4.90 -0.54
C VAL A 169 6.52 -4.01 -1.51
N ASN A 170 5.23 -4.28 -1.73
CA ASN A 170 4.45 -3.63 -2.78
C ASN A 170 3.41 -2.62 -2.25
N THR A 171 3.28 -2.47 -0.94
CA THR A 171 2.38 -1.47 -0.34
C THR A 171 2.96 -0.06 -0.48
N ILE A 172 2.09 0.87 -0.86
CA ILE A 172 2.38 2.29 -1.02
C ILE A 172 1.68 3.06 0.10
N SER A 173 2.38 4.08 0.63
CA SER A 173 1.78 5.06 1.53
C SER A 173 0.85 5.98 0.75
N ILE A 174 -0.43 6.01 1.13
CA ILE A 174 -1.45 6.86 0.53
C ILE A 174 -1.43 8.20 1.25
N SER A 175 -1.22 9.28 0.51
CA SER A 175 -1.30 10.64 1.04
C SER A 175 -2.63 11.32 0.72
N ASN A 176 -2.93 12.39 1.44
CA ASN A 176 -4.02 13.30 1.09
C ASN A 176 -3.71 14.07 -0.22
N PHE A 177 -4.69 14.84 -0.70
CA PHE A 177 -4.64 15.44 -2.04
C PHE A 177 -3.47 16.41 -2.25
N ASP A 178 -3.07 17.16 -1.21
CA ASP A 178 -1.97 18.11 -1.27
C ASP A 178 -0.60 17.49 -0.93
N LEU A 179 -0.56 16.16 -0.70
CA LEU A 179 0.64 15.40 -0.34
C LEU A 179 1.28 15.82 1.00
N SER A 180 0.53 16.52 1.86
CA SER A 180 1.06 17.02 3.15
C SER A 180 1.15 15.94 4.23
N GLU A 181 0.29 14.92 4.17
CA GLU A 181 0.28 13.86 5.17
C GLU A 181 -0.02 12.48 4.57
N THR A 182 0.54 11.43 5.18
CA THR A 182 0.14 10.05 4.92
C THR A 182 -1.14 9.76 5.68
N ILE A 183 -2.17 9.32 4.96
CA ILE A 183 -3.50 9.01 5.50
C ILE A 183 -3.81 7.51 5.52
N GLY A 184 -3.12 6.73 4.69
CA GLY A 184 -3.42 5.31 4.53
C GLY A 184 -2.25 4.52 3.97
N SER A 185 -2.49 3.23 3.81
CA SER A 185 -1.61 2.32 3.09
C SER A 185 -2.43 1.48 2.12
N GLY A 186 -1.87 1.17 0.95
CA GLY A 186 -2.57 0.38 -0.04
C GLY A 186 -1.66 -0.34 -1.02
N LEU A 187 -2.15 -1.50 -1.48
CA LEU A 187 -1.54 -2.32 -2.51
C LEU A 187 -2.25 -2.06 -3.84
N TYR A 188 -1.50 -1.59 -4.84
CA TYR A 188 -2.01 -1.24 -6.16
C TYR A 188 -1.30 -2.07 -7.23
N LEU A 189 -1.99 -3.07 -7.80
CA LEU A 189 -1.38 -4.03 -8.73
C LEU A 189 -0.72 -3.36 -9.96
N SER A 190 -1.31 -2.26 -10.44
CA SER A 190 -0.76 -1.46 -11.56
C SER A 190 0.58 -0.82 -11.22
N VAL A 191 0.67 -0.21 -10.03
CA VAL A 191 1.85 0.56 -9.61
C VAL A 191 2.97 -0.34 -9.06
N SER A 192 2.66 -1.53 -8.56
CA SER A 192 3.66 -2.49 -8.07
C SER A 192 4.67 -2.96 -9.12
N SER A 193 4.43 -2.68 -10.40
CA SER A 193 5.34 -3.01 -11.51
C SER A 193 6.27 -1.87 -11.93
N ILE A 194 6.13 -0.68 -11.34
CA ILE A 194 6.93 0.49 -11.70
C ILE A 194 8.18 0.53 -10.85
N ASP A 195 9.35 0.41 -11.48
CA ASP A 195 10.63 0.38 -10.79
C ASP A 195 10.99 1.69 -10.08
N HIS A 196 11.83 1.56 -9.05
CA HIS A 196 12.42 2.67 -8.34
C HIS A 196 13.52 3.39 -9.15
N SER A 197 13.54 4.73 -9.09
CA SER A 197 14.71 5.54 -9.40
C SER A 197 14.90 6.65 -8.35
N CYS A 198 16.14 6.93 -7.96
CA CYS A 198 16.49 8.11 -7.15
C CYS A 198 16.45 9.43 -7.94
N GLN A 199 16.21 9.34 -9.25
CA GLN A 199 15.93 10.42 -10.19
C GLN A 199 14.75 9.97 -11.08
N PRO A 200 13.52 9.94 -10.51
CA PRO A 200 12.37 9.40 -11.22
C PRO A 200 11.96 10.29 -12.39
N ASN A 201 11.21 9.73 -13.33
CA ASN A 201 10.55 10.48 -14.41
C ASN A 201 9.03 10.61 -14.20
N SER A 202 8.51 9.99 -13.15
CA SER A 202 7.10 9.96 -12.80
C SER A 202 6.89 10.16 -11.29
N VAL A 203 5.71 10.67 -10.93
CA VAL A 203 5.29 10.88 -9.53
C VAL A 203 3.95 10.20 -9.28
N VAL A 204 3.76 9.75 -8.04
CA VAL A 204 2.50 9.19 -7.55
C VAL A 204 1.69 10.29 -6.87
N THR A 205 0.40 10.39 -7.21
CA THR A 205 -0.56 11.28 -6.56
C THR A 205 -1.87 10.54 -6.28
N PHE A 206 -2.69 11.07 -5.37
CA PHE A 206 -3.92 10.42 -4.93
C PHE A 206 -5.14 11.35 -5.01
N ASN A 207 -6.30 10.76 -5.31
CA ASN A 207 -7.61 11.40 -5.09
C ASN A 207 -8.46 10.43 -4.26
N GLY A 208 -8.45 10.63 -2.94
CA GLY A 208 -8.95 9.62 -2.02
C GLY A 208 -8.13 8.34 -2.13
N SER A 209 -8.79 7.19 -2.29
CA SER A 209 -8.11 5.90 -2.50
C SER A 209 -7.65 5.66 -3.94
N LYS A 210 -7.94 6.54 -4.90
CA LYS A 210 -7.51 6.35 -6.30
C LYS A 210 -6.08 6.84 -6.52
N ILE A 211 -5.23 6.00 -7.11
CA ILE A 211 -3.83 6.34 -7.43
C ILE A 211 -3.69 6.83 -8.87
N PHE A 212 -2.80 7.81 -9.07
CA PHE A 212 -2.40 8.33 -10.36
C PHE A 212 -0.89 8.37 -10.46
N VAL A 213 -0.35 7.89 -11.58
CA VAL A 213 1.07 8.04 -11.93
C VAL A 213 1.17 9.05 -13.07
N LYS A 214 1.89 10.15 -12.83
CA LYS A 214 2.02 11.26 -13.78
C LYS A 214 3.47 11.51 -14.14
N ALA A 215 3.74 11.82 -15.41
CA ALA A 215 5.06 12.22 -15.87
C ALA A 215 5.45 13.58 -15.25
N ILE A 216 6.68 13.69 -14.69
CA ILE A 216 7.20 14.97 -14.15
C ILE A 216 8.09 15.72 -15.13
N ARG A 217 8.51 15.05 -16.20
CA ARG A 217 9.27 15.61 -17.32
C ARG A 217 8.86 14.92 -18.61
N ASP A 218 9.26 15.50 -19.73
CA ASP A 218 9.14 14.82 -21.01
C ASP A 218 10.07 13.60 -21.04
N PHE A 219 9.59 12.50 -21.61
CA PHE A 219 10.42 11.33 -21.91
C PHE A 219 9.96 10.60 -23.16
N ARG A 220 10.87 9.78 -23.71
CA ARG A 220 10.63 9.02 -24.93
C ARG A 220 9.67 7.85 -24.63
N PRO A 221 8.80 7.43 -25.56
CA PRO A 221 7.86 6.32 -25.32
C PRO A 221 8.53 4.98 -24.98
N ASP A 222 9.79 4.80 -25.36
CA ASP A 222 10.62 3.62 -25.05
C ASP A 222 11.25 3.68 -23.64
N GLU A 223 11.28 4.86 -23.00
CA GLU A 223 11.73 5.00 -21.61
C GLU A 223 10.61 4.55 -20.66
N LYS A 224 10.92 3.61 -19.76
CA LYS A 224 9.95 3.11 -18.78
C LYS A 224 9.66 4.18 -17.71
N PRO A 225 8.41 4.29 -17.22
CA PRO A 225 8.13 5.10 -16.05
C PRO A 225 8.91 4.56 -14.85
N SER A 226 9.37 5.46 -13.99
CA SER A 226 9.99 5.16 -12.71
C SER A 226 9.51 6.14 -11.64
N ILE A 227 9.34 5.65 -10.42
CA ILE A 227 8.90 6.45 -9.26
C ILE A 227 9.95 6.38 -8.14
N SER A 228 9.86 7.28 -7.16
CA SER A 228 10.67 7.14 -5.94
C SER A 228 9.91 6.34 -4.89
N TYR A 229 10.57 5.37 -4.26
CA TYR A 229 10.05 4.62 -3.12
C TYR A 229 10.43 5.26 -1.79
N ILE A 230 11.32 6.26 -1.83
CA ILE A 230 12.00 6.85 -0.69
C ILE A 230 12.05 8.36 -0.83
N ASP A 231 12.44 9.04 0.24
CA ASP A 231 12.81 10.45 0.16
C ASP A 231 14.12 10.62 -0.65
N ILE A 232 14.01 11.33 -1.77
CA ILE A 232 15.14 11.60 -2.67
C ILE A 232 16.12 12.63 -2.11
N LEU A 233 15.76 13.35 -1.05
CA LEU A 233 16.63 14.32 -0.38
C LEU A 233 17.68 13.62 0.51
N MET A 234 17.47 12.35 0.88
CA MET A 234 18.46 11.59 1.64
C MET A 234 19.76 11.37 0.85
N PRO A 235 20.95 11.35 1.49
CA PRO A 235 22.21 11.01 0.84
C PRO A 235 22.27 9.55 0.33
N LYS A 236 23.12 9.27 -0.66
CA LYS A 236 23.22 7.98 -1.38
C LYS A 236 23.34 6.78 -0.43
N ASN A 237 24.20 6.87 0.58
CA ASN A 237 24.40 5.78 1.54
C ASN A 237 23.12 5.46 2.33
N PHE A 238 22.34 6.46 2.74
CA PHE A 238 21.07 6.26 3.42
C PHE A 238 19.99 5.72 2.48
N ARG A 239 19.91 6.24 1.25
CA ARG A 239 19.00 5.72 0.21
C ARG A 239 19.25 4.23 -0.05
N GLN A 240 20.50 3.85 -0.29
CA GLN A 240 20.88 2.45 -0.55
C GLN A 240 20.57 1.54 0.64
N LYS A 241 20.93 1.96 1.87
CA LYS A 241 20.62 1.19 3.08
C LYS A 241 19.12 1.01 3.27
N TYR A 242 18.32 2.05 3.03
CA TYR A 242 16.87 1.99 3.15
C TYR A 242 16.25 1.04 2.12
N LEU A 243 16.68 1.13 0.86
CA LEU A 243 16.20 0.25 -0.22
C LEU A 243 16.58 -1.20 0.03
N GLN A 244 17.83 -1.45 0.43
CA GLN A 244 18.27 -2.80 0.77
C GLN A 244 17.47 -3.38 1.95
N LYS A 245 17.23 -2.58 2.99
CA LYS A 245 16.50 -3.03 4.18
C LYS A 245 15.02 -3.30 3.91
N ASN A 246 14.36 -2.48 3.10
CA ASN A 246 12.90 -2.54 2.94
C ASN A 246 12.44 -3.24 1.66
N TYR A 247 13.28 -3.26 0.61
CA TYR A 247 12.96 -3.78 -0.71
C TYR A 247 13.99 -4.79 -1.23
N TYR A 248 15.02 -5.13 -0.43
CA TYR A 248 16.01 -6.16 -0.74
C TYR A 248 16.79 -5.97 -2.05
N PHE A 249 16.97 -4.73 -2.50
CA PHE A 249 17.78 -4.43 -3.68
C PHE A 249 18.69 -3.21 -3.49
N PHE A 250 19.71 -3.12 -4.34
CA PHE A 250 20.57 -1.93 -4.48
C PHE A 250 20.19 -1.16 -5.72
N CYS A 251 19.96 0.15 -5.58
CA CYS A 251 19.59 1.00 -6.72
C CYS A 251 20.80 1.23 -7.64
N LYS A 252 20.60 1.03 -8.94
CA LYS A 252 21.62 1.26 -9.99
C LYS A 252 21.24 2.39 -10.95
N CYS A 253 20.32 3.28 -10.55
CA CYS A 253 19.90 4.42 -11.37
C CYS A 253 21.08 5.37 -11.64
N GLU A 254 20.93 6.24 -12.64
CA GLU A 254 21.95 7.22 -13.05
C GLU A 254 22.53 8.01 -11.86
N ARG A 255 21.68 8.55 -10.98
CA ARG A 255 22.12 9.27 -9.77
C ARG A 255 22.94 8.40 -8.81
N CYS A 256 22.61 7.11 -8.67
CA CYS A 256 23.37 6.20 -7.81
C CYS A 256 24.65 5.68 -8.46
N SER A 257 24.75 5.70 -9.78
CA SER A 257 25.94 5.31 -10.53
C SER A 257 26.91 6.48 -10.72
N SER A 258 26.41 7.72 -10.69
CA SER A 258 27.21 8.95 -10.72
C SER A 258 28.10 9.10 -9.48
N GLU A 259 29.29 9.70 -9.69
CA GLU A 259 30.18 10.15 -8.62
C GLU A 259 29.60 11.36 -7.87
N SER A 260 28.77 12.17 -8.56
CA SER A 260 28.08 13.31 -8.00
C SER A 260 26.65 12.94 -7.57
N ASP A 261 26.34 13.00 -6.27
CA ASP A 261 25.01 12.71 -5.70
C ASP A 261 24.08 13.94 -5.69
N PHE A 262 24.05 14.71 -6.79
CA PHE A 262 23.17 15.88 -6.88
C PHE A 262 21.73 15.46 -7.12
N VAL A 263 20.80 16.13 -6.43
CA VAL A 263 19.39 16.10 -6.78
C VAL A 263 19.22 17.06 -7.96
N SER A 264 18.95 16.53 -9.15
CA SER A 264 18.43 17.33 -10.25
C SER A 264 16.99 17.72 -9.91
N ILE A 265 16.80 18.72 -9.05
CA ILE A 265 15.49 19.33 -8.84
C ILE A 265 15.18 19.98 -10.18
N VAL A 266 14.30 19.35 -10.95
CA VAL A 266 13.63 20.03 -12.04
C VAL A 266 12.79 21.10 -11.35
N PHE A 267 13.37 22.28 -11.18
CA PHE A 267 12.59 23.46 -10.89
C PHE A 267 11.52 23.49 -11.96
N LEU A 268 10.26 23.28 -11.56
CA LEU A 268 9.15 23.79 -12.32
C LEU A 268 9.52 25.26 -12.56
N LYS A 269 9.92 25.58 -13.79
CA LYS A 269 10.01 26.98 -14.20
C LYS A 269 8.58 27.48 -14.06
N LEU A 270 8.28 28.06 -12.91
CA LEU A 270 7.12 28.91 -12.72
C LEU A 270 7.35 30.08 -13.68
N GLN A 271 6.81 29.94 -14.88
CA GLN A 271 6.56 31.05 -15.80
C GLN A 271 5.14 31.54 -15.57
#